data_AF-A0A7S4WFI3-F1
#
_entry.id   AF-A0A7S4WFI3-F1
#
_cell.length_a   1.000
_cell.length_b   1.000
_cell.length_c   1.000
_cell.angle_alpha   90.00
_cell.angle_beta   90.00
_cell.angle_gamma   90.00
#
_symmetry.space_group_name_H-M   'P 1'
#
loop_
_entity.id
_entity.type
_entity.pdbx_description
1 polymer ?
#
loop_
_entity_poly.entity_id
_entity_poly.type
_entity_poly.pdbx_seq_one_letter_code
_entity_poly.pdbx_strand_id
1 'polypeptide(L)'
;MRQLKAMPKKILKRREIVCKDAAFEKATQKQGKVHFSVCVWNLSEYSKSSGLGEEASSMVHVFYESKDERKVLNAFASAGIDLEAAEAVPVDPNSSLPHEQNIMYTKENLYP
;
A
#
# COMPACT_ATOMS: atom_id res chain seq x y z
N MET A 1 20.44 -0.09 9.69
CA MET A 1 20.26 0.13 8.23
C MET A 1 21.39 -0.38 7.31
N ARG A 2 22.54 -0.89 7.82
CA ARG A 2 23.70 -1.25 6.97
C ARG A 2 23.56 -2.56 6.16
N GLN A 3 22.56 -3.41 6.46
CA GLN A 3 22.41 -4.73 5.84
C GLN A 3 21.36 -4.83 4.72
N LEU A 4 20.43 -3.87 4.59
CA LEU A 4 19.39 -3.92 3.55
C LEU A 4 19.93 -3.65 2.14
N LYS A 5 20.96 -2.79 2.01
CA LYS A 5 21.55 -2.38 0.72
C LYS A 5 22.21 -3.51 -0.08
N ALA A 6 22.43 -4.68 0.52
CA ALA A 6 22.98 -5.85 -0.15
C ALA A 6 21.91 -6.71 -0.85
N MET A 7 20.62 -6.43 -0.61
CA MET A 7 19.52 -7.16 -1.22
C MET A 7 19.11 -6.51 -2.56
N PRO A 8 18.72 -7.31 -3.57
CA PRO A 8 18.23 -6.76 -4.84
C PRO A 8 16.97 -5.92 -4.60
N LYS A 9 16.95 -4.70 -5.14
CA LYS A 9 15.78 -3.80 -5.07
C LYS A 9 14.64 -4.35 -5.92
N LYS A 10 13.44 -4.43 -5.35
CA LYS A 10 12.21 -4.65 -6.13
C LYS A 10 11.91 -3.42 -6.98
N ILE A 11 11.45 -3.63 -8.22
CA ILE A 11 10.89 -2.56 -9.06
C ILE A 11 9.39 -2.50 -8.76
N LEU A 12 8.96 -1.41 -8.15
CA LEU A 12 7.61 -1.27 -7.61
C LEU A 12 6.82 -0.22 -8.37
N LYS A 13 5.51 -0.44 -8.43
CA LYS A 13 4.50 0.60 -8.65
C LYS A 13 3.86 0.97 -7.32
N ARG A 14 3.42 2.21 -7.20
CA ARG A 14 2.67 2.77 -6.09
C ARG A 14 1.33 3.29 -6.61
N ARG A 15 0.26 3.01 -5.87
CA ARG A 15 -1.03 3.68 -6.00
C ARG A 15 -1.39 4.31 -4.66
N GLU A 16 -1.95 5.51 -4.69
CA GLU A 16 -2.38 6.24 -3.50
C GLU A 16 -3.90 6.34 -3.48
N ILE A 17 -4.50 5.97 -2.35
CA ILE A 17 -5.94 6.01 -2.14
C ILE A 17 -6.29 6.53 -0.75
N VAL A 18 -7.49 7.06 -0.60
CA VAL A 18 -8.14 7.21 0.71
C VAL A 18 -9.29 6.21 0.77
N CYS A 19 -9.33 5.40 1.83
CA CYS A 19 -10.36 4.38 1.99
C CYS A 19 -10.74 4.20 3.47
N LYS A 20 -11.92 3.62 3.70
CA LYS A 20 -12.42 3.29 5.04
C LYS A 20 -11.54 2.23 5.68
N ASP A 21 -11.22 2.42 6.96
CA ASP A 21 -10.32 1.52 7.69
C ASP A 21 -10.87 0.07 7.70
N ALA A 22 -12.18 -0.10 7.86
CA ALA A 22 -12.85 -1.39 7.84
C ALA A 22 -12.78 -2.11 6.47
N ALA A 23 -12.78 -1.35 5.36
CA ALA A 23 -12.59 -1.93 4.04
C ALA A 23 -11.12 -2.29 3.82
N PHE A 24 -10.22 -1.43 4.27
CA PHE A 24 -8.79 -1.63 4.13
C PHE A 24 -8.30 -2.88 4.89
N GLU A 25 -8.80 -3.11 6.11
CA GLU A 25 -8.50 -4.31 6.89
C GLU A 25 -8.86 -5.60 6.13
N LYS A 26 -9.97 -5.61 5.38
CA LYS A 26 -10.34 -6.77 4.55
C LYS A 26 -9.34 -7.02 3.41
N ALA A 27 -8.77 -5.96 2.84
CA ALA A 27 -7.76 -6.08 1.80
C ALA A 27 -6.44 -6.62 2.35
N THR A 28 -6.01 -6.17 3.54
CA THR A 28 -4.73 -6.59 4.16
C THR A 28 -4.74 -8.06 4.57
N GLN A 29 -5.90 -8.65 4.88
CA GLN A 29 -6.06 -10.09 5.08
C GLN A 29 -5.62 -10.94 3.86
N LYS A 30 -5.52 -10.35 2.66
CA LYS A 30 -5.04 -11.03 1.44
C LYS A 30 -3.52 -10.96 1.25
N GLN A 31 -2.80 -10.17 2.04
CA GLN A 31 -1.38 -9.86 1.87
C GLN A 31 -0.45 -11.08 2.01
N GLY A 32 -0.90 -12.16 2.66
CA GLY A 32 -0.17 -13.45 2.71
C GLY A 32 -0.27 -14.29 1.44
N LYS A 33 -1.23 -14.00 0.55
CA LYS A 33 -1.46 -14.72 -0.72
C LYS A 33 -1.18 -13.85 -1.95
N VAL A 34 -1.32 -12.54 -1.79
CA VAL A 34 -1.09 -11.54 -2.83
C VAL A 34 0.06 -10.65 -2.40
N HIS A 35 1.08 -10.51 -3.24
CA HIS A 35 2.27 -9.76 -2.89
C HIS A 35 2.07 -8.26 -3.10
N PHE A 36 1.79 -7.56 -2.01
CA PHE A 36 1.81 -6.11 -1.94
C PHE A 36 2.28 -5.65 -0.56
N SER A 37 2.84 -4.47 -0.46
CA SER A 37 3.13 -3.78 0.79
C SER A 37 2.34 -2.49 0.86
N VAL A 38 2.16 -1.94 2.04
CA VAL A 38 1.45 -0.68 2.21
C VAL A 38 2.20 0.27 3.11
N CYS A 39 1.87 1.56 3.01
CA CYS A 39 2.17 2.56 4.03
C CYS A 39 0.88 3.31 4.34
N VAL A 40 0.58 3.48 5.62
CA VAL A 40 -0.75 3.89 6.09
C VAL A 40 -0.60 5.14 6.94
N TRP A 41 -1.41 6.14 6.65
CA TRP A 41 -1.55 7.34 7.46
C TRP A 41 -3.02 7.50 7.83
N ASN A 42 -3.34 7.26 9.10
CA ASN A 42 -4.70 7.46 9.59
C ASN A 42 -5.08 8.95 9.48
N LEU A 43 -6.24 9.22 8.90
CA LEU A 43 -6.76 10.57 8.84
C LEU A 43 -7.46 10.91 10.16
N SER A 44 -7.28 12.14 10.62
CA SER A 44 -8.06 12.65 11.76
C SER A 44 -9.55 12.50 11.49
N GLU A 45 -10.33 12.19 12.52
CA GLU A 45 -11.80 12.14 12.49
C GLU A 45 -12.47 13.42 11.97
N TYR A 46 -11.77 14.56 12.03
CA TYR A 46 -12.23 15.85 11.49
C TYR A 46 -11.83 16.11 10.04
N SER A 47 -11.08 15.19 9.42
CA SER A 47 -10.69 15.32 8.01
C SER A 47 -11.92 15.16 7.13
N LYS A 48 -12.02 15.93 6.05
CA LYS A 48 -13.17 15.89 5.11
C LYS A 48 -13.52 14.46 4.63
N SER A 49 -12.51 13.61 4.48
CA SER A 49 -12.66 12.24 3.98
C SER A 49 -12.72 11.18 5.08
N SER A 50 -12.80 11.58 6.35
CA SER A 50 -12.80 10.68 7.51
C SER A 50 -13.95 11.04 8.46
N GLY A 51 -14.14 10.21 9.48
CA GLY A 51 -15.15 10.40 10.51
C GLY A 51 -14.85 9.53 11.72
N LEU A 52 -15.82 9.45 12.63
CA LEU A 52 -15.73 8.62 13.83
C LEU A 52 -16.10 7.17 13.53
N GLY A 53 -15.46 6.23 14.24
CA GLY A 53 -15.81 4.81 14.21
C GLY A 53 -15.72 4.21 12.81
N GLU A 54 -16.84 3.69 12.30
CA GLU A 54 -16.90 3.05 10.97
C GLU A 54 -16.62 4.01 9.81
N GLU A 55 -16.74 5.31 10.05
CA GLU A 55 -16.43 6.34 9.05
C GLU A 55 -14.94 6.72 9.01
N ALA A 56 -14.14 6.22 9.95
CA ALA A 56 -12.69 6.45 9.97
C ALA A 56 -12.04 5.96 8.67
N SER A 57 -11.11 6.78 8.18
CA SER A 57 -10.43 6.53 6.91
C SER A 57 -8.94 6.79 7.03
N SER A 58 -8.19 6.12 6.16
CA SER A 58 -6.74 6.26 6.06
C SER A 58 -6.35 6.60 4.64
N MET A 59 -5.30 7.41 4.51
CA MET A 59 -4.55 7.52 3.27
C MET A 59 -3.57 6.35 3.21
N VAL A 60 -3.59 5.61 2.11
CA VAL A 60 -2.82 4.39 1.93
C VAL A 60 -2.03 4.48 0.64
N HIS A 61 -0.73 4.21 0.73
CA HIS A 61 0.09 3.89 -0.43
C HIS A 61 0.18 2.38 -0.56
N VAL A 62 -0.18 1.84 -1.73
CA VAL A 62 -0.10 0.41 -2.05
C VAL A 62 1.05 0.19 -3.01
N PHE A 63 2.02 -0.63 -2.60
CA PHE A 63 3.24 -0.94 -3.33
C PHE A 63 3.23 -2.38 -3.82
N TYR A 64 3.50 -2.59 -5.11
CA TYR A 64 3.50 -3.93 -5.70
C TYR A 64 4.38 -4.01 -6.95
N GLU A 65 4.81 -5.22 -7.33
CA GLU A 65 5.50 -5.45 -8.60
C GLU A 65 4.50 -5.58 -9.75
N SER A 66 4.85 -5.14 -10.97
CA SER A 66 3.96 -5.18 -12.14
C SER A 66 3.33 -6.56 -12.40
N LYS A 67 4.04 -7.65 -12.08
CA LYS A 67 3.55 -9.03 -12.25
C LYS A 67 2.36 -9.39 -11.34
N ASP A 68 2.21 -8.68 -10.22
CA ASP A 68 1.18 -8.93 -9.21
C ASP A 68 -0.01 -7.97 -9.34
N GLU A 69 0.07 -6.97 -10.24
CA GLU A 69 -0.91 -5.88 -10.40
C GLU A 69 -2.36 -6.37 -10.44
N ARG A 70 -2.68 -7.31 -11.33
CA ARG A 70 -4.06 -7.83 -11.46
C ARG A 70 -4.56 -8.49 -10.18
N LYS A 71 -3.69 -9.19 -9.44
CA LYS A 71 -4.07 -9.83 -8.17
C LYS A 71 -4.29 -8.81 -7.07
N VAL A 72 -3.48 -7.74 -7.05
CA VAL A 72 -3.62 -6.62 -6.12
C VAL A 72 -4.92 -5.87 -6.38
N LEU A 73 -5.20 -5.47 -7.63
CA LEU A 73 -6.47 -4.82 -7.99
C LEU A 73 -7.68 -5.67 -7.57
N ASN A 74 -7.66 -6.97 -7.85
CA ASN A 74 -8.73 -7.88 -7.43
C ASN A 74 -8.85 -8.00 -5.91
N ALA A 75 -7.74 -8.00 -5.17
CA ALA A 75 -7.76 -8.08 -3.70
C ALA A 75 -8.46 -6.86 -3.09
N PHE A 76 -8.12 -5.67 -3.57
CA PHE A 76 -8.75 -4.41 -3.12
C PHE A 76 -10.21 -4.31 -3.59
N ALA A 77 -10.51 -4.68 -4.83
CA ALA A 77 -11.89 -4.71 -5.33
C ALA A 77 -12.78 -5.66 -4.50
N SER A 78 -12.26 -6.83 -4.10
CA SER A 78 -12.99 -7.77 -3.23
C SER A 78 -13.27 -7.23 -1.82
N ALA A 79 -12.52 -6.21 -1.40
CA ALA A 79 -12.71 -5.49 -0.15
C ALA A 79 -13.62 -4.26 -0.31
N GLY A 80 -14.09 -3.98 -1.53
CA GLY A 80 -14.91 -2.80 -1.86
C GLY A 80 -14.11 -1.54 -2.13
N ILE A 81 -12.81 -1.65 -2.43
CA ILE A 81 -11.92 -0.52 -2.72
C ILE A 81 -11.57 -0.53 -4.21
N ASP A 82 -11.94 0.55 -4.92
CA ASP A 82 -11.53 0.76 -6.31
C ASP A 82 -10.11 1.33 -6.38
N LEU A 83 -9.12 0.44 -6.32
CA LEU A 83 -7.73 0.80 -6.48
C LEU A 83 -7.37 1.11 -7.94
N GLU A 84 -8.16 0.63 -8.91
CA GLU A 84 -7.87 0.80 -10.33
C GLU A 84 -8.05 2.26 -10.78
N ALA A 85 -8.99 2.97 -10.17
CA ALA A 85 -9.20 4.41 -10.37
C ALA A 85 -8.01 5.30 -9.95
N ALA A 86 -7.14 4.84 -9.06
CA ALA A 86 -5.97 5.59 -8.62
C ALA A 86 -4.79 5.42 -9.59
N GLU A 87 -4.02 6.48 -9.86
CA GLU A 87 -2.89 6.40 -10.78
C GLU A 87 -1.80 5.41 -10.31
N ALA A 88 -1.30 4.58 -11.24
CA ALA A 88 -0.16 3.71 -11.00
C ALA A 88 1.16 4.43 -11.31
N VAL A 89 1.85 4.86 -10.26
CA VAL A 89 3.11 5.60 -10.36
C VAL A 89 4.31 4.67 -10.13
N PRO A 90 5.31 4.63 -11.01
CA PRO A 90 6.54 3.88 -10.74
C PRO A 90 7.30 4.49 -9.56
N VAL A 91 7.78 3.65 -8.64
CA VAL A 91 8.60 4.08 -7.51
C VAL A 91 10.04 4.29 -7.97
N ASP A 92 10.61 5.46 -7.73
CA ASP A 92 12.01 5.74 -8.04
C ASP A 92 12.93 4.87 -7.17
N PRO A 93 13.79 4.01 -7.75
CA PRO A 93 14.77 3.24 -7.00
C PRO A 93 15.69 4.09 -6.11
N ASN A 94 15.90 5.36 -6.45
CA ASN A 94 16.72 6.31 -5.71
C ASN A 94 15.91 7.28 -4.84
N SER A 95 14.62 7.01 -4.63
CA SER A 95 13.76 7.81 -3.77
C SER A 95 14.41 8.10 -2.42
N SER A 96 14.35 9.36 -2.00
CA SER A 96 14.84 9.79 -0.69
C SER A 96 13.90 9.39 0.45
N LEU A 97 12.71 8.88 0.14
CA LEU A 97 11.70 8.51 1.12
C LEU A 97 12.05 7.17 1.79
N PRO A 98 12.20 7.13 3.14
CA PRO A 98 12.63 5.93 3.84
C PRO A 98 11.66 4.74 3.69
N HIS A 99 10.36 4.99 3.66
CA HIS A 99 9.35 3.93 3.54
C HIS A 99 9.42 3.24 2.18
N GLU A 100 9.60 4.00 1.09
CA GLU A 100 9.77 3.44 -0.26
C GLU A 100 11.05 2.60 -0.34
N GLN A 101 12.17 3.10 0.20
CA GLN A 101 13.42 2.35 0.27
C GLN A 101 13.26 1.05 1.07
N ASN A 102 12.66 1.12 2.26
CA ASN A 102 12.47 -0.06 3.12
C ASN A 102 11.63 -1.13 2.41
N ILE A 103 10.53 -0.74 1.76
CA ILE A 103 9.66 -1.67 1.02
C ILE A 103 10.40 -2.28 -0.17
N MET A 104 11.23 -1.51 -0.88
CA MET A 104 12.03 -2.02 -2.01
C MET A 104 13.04 -3.09 -1.61
N TYR A 105 13.63 -3.00 -0.42
CA TYR A 105 14.65 -3.96 0.04
C TYR A 105 14.07 -5.15 0.82
N THR A 106 12.86 -5.05 1.34
CA THR A 106 12.30 -6.09 2.20
C THR A 106 11.71 -7.22 1.36
N LYS A 107 12.07 -8.47 1.69
CA LYS A 107 11.49 -9.65 1.03
C LYS A 107 10.02 -9.85 1.39
N GLU A 108 9.71 -9.70 2.66
CA GLU A 108 8.36 -9.79 3.21
C GLU A 108 7.51 -8.60 2.82
N ASN A 109 6.20 -8.82 2.80
CA ASN A 109 5.22 -7.77 2.59
C ASN A 109 5.08 -6.95 3.87
N LEU A 110 5.21 -5.63 3.76
CA LEU A 110 5.13 -4.75 4.92
C LEU A 110 3.72 -4.17 5.10
N TYR A 111 3.27 -4.19 6.35
CA TYR A 111 2.12 -3.46 6.89
C TYR A 111 2.60 -2.71 8.14
N PRO A 112 3.28 -1.56 7.98
CA PRO A 112 3.78 -0.76 9.09
C PRO A 112 2.68 0.06 9.76
#